data_AF-A0A5C7HL13-F1
#
_entry.id   AF-A0A5C7HL13-F1
#
_cell.length_a   1.000
_cell.length_b   1.000
_cell.length_c   1.000
_cell.angle_alpha   90.00
_cell.angle_beta   90.00
_cell.angle_gamma   90.00
#
_symmetry.space_group_name_H-M   'P 1'
#
loop_
_entity.id
_entity.type
_entity.pdbx_description
1 polymer ?
#
loop_
_entity_poly.entity_id
_entity_poly.type
_entity_poly.pdbx_seq_one_letter_code
_entity_poly.pdbx_strand_id
1 'polypeptide(L)'
;MSVMPNTSSASNVNSMLKRKSNDIGWEFGQLIDAKNLDRVKCKLCGKTFSGGVYRLKEHVGHIKGNVASCSSGGDECEEIEGLRTLKGPNFLSPMDKFTKSIDSNSIGGRSLRQQNINESLFKEMTSMVQEYVAQWVYEKSIPFNVINRDSFKTMVQAVGLFGPGFQPPSQWQLRETLLKKMVDKTQVSIKNQEE
;
A
#
# COMPACT_ATOMS: atom_id res chain seq x y z
N MET A 1 -22.54 -2.09 -64.28
CA MET A 1 -22.53 -2.66 -62.92
C MET A 1 -21.08 -2.61 -62.44
N SER A 2 -20.65 -2.08 -61.31
CA SER A 2 -21.24 -1.31 -60.23
C SER A 2 -20.04 -0.86 -59.37
N VAL A 3 -19.96 0.44 -59.07
CA VAL A 3 -19.63 0.99 -57.73
C VAL A 3 -18.30 0.56 -57.06
N MET A 4 -17.31 1.47 -57.02
CA MET A 4 -16.41 1.63 -55.87
C MET A 4 -17.24 2.15 -54.66
N PRO A 5 -16.88 1.98 -53.38
CA PRO A 5 -15.51 2.13 -52.84
C PRO A 5 -15.24 1.24 -51.60
N ASN A 6 -14.31 1.70 -50.75
CA ASN A 6 -14.11 1.33 -49.34
C ASN A 6 -13.06 0.21 -49.12
N THR A 7 -12.15 0.30 -48.15
CA THR A 7 -12.03 1.22 -47.01
C THR A 7 -10.73 0.92 -46.29
N SER A 8 -10.19 1.97 -45.68
CA SER A 8 -9.50 1.92 -44.39
C SER A 8 -8.13 1.25 -44.35
N SER A 9 -7.12 2.11 -44.53
CA SER A 9 -6.04 2.30 -43.56
C SER A 9 -6.37 1.75 -42.17
N ALA A 10 -5.87 0.57 -41.84
CA ALA A 10 -5.68 0.11 -40.47
C ALA A 10 -4.25 0.45 -40.05
N SER A 11 -3.96 1.75 -40.01
CA SER A 11 -2.88 2.27 -39.18
C SER A 11 -3.13 1.78 -37.76
N ASN A 12 -2.19 0.98 -37.26
CA ASN A 12 -2.10 0.50 -35.89
C ASN A 12 -2.05 1.71 -34.94
N VAL A 13 -3.23 2.18 -34.52
CA VAL A 13 -3.41 3.24 -33.52
C VAL A 13 -4.00 2.62 -32.26
N ASN A 14 -3.34 1.59 -31.73
CA ASN A 14 -3.59 1.10 -30.37
C ASN A 14 -2.96 2.00 -29.29
N SER A 15 -3.03 3.31 -29.52
CA SER A 15 -2.70 4.33 -28.54
C SER A 15 -3.59 5.53 -28.83
N MET A 16 -3.93 6.30 -27.80
CA MET A 16 -4.73 7.53 -27.84
C MET A 16 -6.17 7.43 -27.32
N LEU A 17 -6.35 6.84 -26.14
CA LEU A 17 -7.29 7.41 -25.12
C LEU A 17 -6.63 7.45 -23.73
N LYS A 18 -5.32 7.70 -23.67
CA LYS A 18 -4.59 7.86 -22.42
C LYS A 18 -4.69 9.32 -21.99
N ARG A 19 -5.47 9.62 -20.96
CA ARG A 19 -5.33 10.91 -20.24
C ARG A 19 -3.86 11.02 -19.79
N LYS A 20 -3.24 12.20 -19.92
CA LYS A 20 -1.89 12.50 -19.41
C LYS A 20 -1.89 12.60 -17.88
N SER A 21 -2.32 11.54 -17.20
CA SER A 21 -2.32 11.46 -15.74
C SER A 21 -1.54 10.24 -15.30
N ASN A 22 -0.54 10.44 -14.45
CA ASN A 22 0.23 9.39 -13.76
C ASN A 22 -0.60 8.73 -12.64
N ASP A 23 -1.92 8.69 -12.80
CA ASP A 23 -2.84 8.18 -11.80
C ASP A 23 -2.95 6.64 -11.96
N ILE A 24 -2.55 5.91 -10.92
CA ILE A 24 -2.56 4.43 -10.89
C ILE A 24 -3.94 3.81 -11.15
N GLY A 25 -5.03 4.56 -10.95
CA GLY A 25 -6.38 4.08 -11.22
C GLY A 25 -6.67 3.76 -12.69
N TRP A 26 -5.84 4.21 -13.63
CA TRP A 26 -5.95 3.84 -15.05
C TRP A 26 -5.41 2.44 -15.36
N GLU A 27 -4.73 1.79 -14.43
CA GLU A 27 -4.38 0.37 -14.57
C GLU A 27 -5.66 -0.46 -14.63
N PHE A 28 -6.61 -0.15 -13.75
CA PHE A 28 -7.89 -0.84 -13.61
C PHE A 28 -8.99 -0.29 -14.52
N GLY A 29 -8.70 0.75 -15.31
CA GLY A 29 -9.70 1.54 -16.03
C GLY A 29 -9.32 1.94 -17.44
N GLN A 30 -10.29 2.05 -18.32
CA GLN A 30 -10.09 2.68 -19.63
C GLN A 30 -11.15 3.74 -19.91
N LEU A 31 -10.73 4.81 -20.59
CA LEU A 31 -11.64 5.80 -21.14
C LEU A 31 -12.42 5.17 -22.29
N ILE A 32 -13.73 5.43 -22.28
CA ILE A 32 -14.62 4.97 -23.35
C ILE A 32 -14.61 5.97 -24.49
N ASP A 33 -14.67 7.26 -24.16
CA ASP A 33 -14.82 8.33 -25.14
C ASP A 33 -13.73 9.40 -24.99
N ALA A 34 -13.09 9.76 -26.11
CA ALA A 34 -12.13 10.87 -26.17
C ALA A 34 -12.76 12.22 -25.83
N LYS A 35 -14.05 12.37 -26.15
CA LYS A 35 -14.80 13.61 -26.02
C LYS A 35 -15.37 13.79 -24.60
N ASN A 36 -15.62 12.70 -23.88
CA ASN A 36 -16.21 12.70 -22.54
C ASN A 36 -15.28 12.00 -21.57
N LEU A 37 -14.35 12.78 -21.04
CA LEU A 37 -13.30 12.25 -20.18
C LEU A 37 -13.85 11.67 -18.85
N ASP A 38 -15.08 12.01 -18.46
CA ASP A 38 -15.68 11.53 -17.21
C ASP A 38 -16.25 10.11 -17.28
N ARG A 39 -16.33 9.50 -18.47
CA ARG A 39 -16.82 8.12 -18.65
C ARG A 39 -15.66 7.13 -18.65
N VAL A 40 -15.62 6.28 -17.63
CA VAL A 40 -14.55 5.29 -17.42
C VAL A 40 -15.14 3.90 -17.25
N LYS A 41 -14.59 2.93 -17.98
CA LYS A 41 -14.94 1.51 -17.90
C LYS A 41 -13.93 0.78 -17.01
N CYS A 42 -14.42 0.06 -16.01
CA CYS A 42 -13.63 -0.86 -15.21
C CYS A 42 -13.19 -2.05 -16.07
N LYS A 43 -11.90 -2.37 -16.09
CA LYS A 43 -11.36 -3.54 -16.80
C LYS A 43 -11.67 -4.85 -16.08
N LEU A 44 -11.82 -4.82 -14.76
CA LEU A 44 -12.01 -6.02 -13.93
C LEU A 44 -13.43 -6.61 -14.02
N CYS A 45 -14.45 -5.76 -14.13
CA CYS A 45 -15.86 -6.21 -14.17
C CYS A 45 -16.66 -5.64 -15.35
N GLY A 46 -16.04 -4.81 -16.19
CA GLY A 46 -16.68 -4.21 -17.37
C GLY A 46 -17.69 -3.10 -17.08
N LYS A 47 -18.01 -2.79 -15.81
CA LYS A 47 -18.96 -1.73 -15.44
C LYS A 47 -18.44 -0.34 -15.84
N THR A 48 -19.34 0.51 -16.32
CA THR A 48 -19.03 1.88 -16.75
C THR A 48 -19.53 2.90 -15.73
N PHE A 49 -18.69 3.89 -15.40
CA PHE A 49 -18.99 4.91 -14.40
C PHE A 49 -18.86 6.32 -15.00
N SER A 50 -19.73 7.23 -14.56
CA SER A 50 -19.62 8.68 -14.79
C SER A 50 -19.01 9.34 -13.55
N GLY A 51 -17.90 10.05 -13.70
CA GLY A 51 -17.15 10.66 -12.60
C GLY A 51 -15.64 10.37 -12.63
N GLY A 52 -15.12 9.88 -13.77
CA GLY A 52 -13.69 9.69 -13.98
C GLY A 52 -13.09 8.53 -13.17
N VAL A 53 -11.76 8.54 -13.09
CA VAL A 53 -10.97 7.49 -12.42
C VAL A 53 -11.23 7.41 -10.91
N TYR A 54 -11.76 8.47 -10.30
CA TYR A 54 -12.06 8.52 -8.87
C TYR A 54 -13.10 7.46 -8.46
N ARG A 55 -14.23 7.41 -9.16
CA ARG A 55 -15.29 6.42 -8.90
C ARG A 55 -14.86 4.99 -9.22
N LEU A 56 -13.97 4.84 -10.19
CA LEU A 56 -13.36 3.54 -10.49
C LEU A 56 -12.49 3.05 -9.32
N LYS A 57 -11.71 3.91 -8.69
CA LYS A 57 -10.93 3.53 -7.51
C LYS A 57 -11.82 3.13 -6.34
N GLU A 58 -12.90 3.86 -6.07
CA GLU A 58 -13.86 3.49 -5.03
C GLU A 58 -14.50 2.12 -5.31
N HIS A 59 -14.83 1.85 -6.58
CA HIS A 59 -15.38 0.57 -7.04
C HIS A 59 -14.41 -0.60 -6.85
N VAL A 60 -13.15 -0.46 -7.29
CA VAL A 60 -12.11 -1.50 -7.20
C VAL A 60 -11.62 -1.70 -5.77
N GLY A 61 -11.50 -0.62 -4.99
CA GLY A 61 -11.08 -0.65 -3.60
C GLY A 61 -12.17 -1.07 -2.61
N HIS A 62 -13.34 -1.53 -3.08
CA HIS A 62 -14.48 -1.93 -2.25
C HIS A 62 -14.89 -0.87 -1.20
N ILE A 63 -14.73 0.41 -1.52
CA ILE A 63 -15.03 1.52 -0.61
C ILE A 63 -16.55 1.73 -0.60
N LYS A 64 -17.18 1.50 0.57
CA LYS A 64 -18.63 1.66 0.74
C LYS A 64 -19.04 3.14 0.63
N GLY A 65 -20.06 3.44 -0.17
CA GLY A 65 -20.59 4.79 -0.34
C GLY A 65 -21.18 5.04 -1.72
N ASN A 66 -20.53 5.87 -2.52
CA ASN A 66 -21.06 6.44 -3.76
C ASN A 66 -21.16 5.47 -4.95
N VAL A 67 -20.48 4.32 -4.90
CA VAL A 67 -20.37 3.38 -6.02
C VAL A 67 -20.44 1.93 -5.50
N ALA A 68 -21.15 1.06 -6.21
CA ALA A 68 -21.20 -0.36 -5.89
C ALA A 68 -19.80 -1.00 -6.02
N SER A 69 -19.48 -1.99 -5.18
CA SER A 69 -18.17 -2.66 -5.22
C SER A 69 -17.97 -3.52 -6.48
N CYS A 70 -16.70 -3.78 -6.81
CA CYS A 70 -16.32 -4.72 -7.86
C CYS A 70 -16.71 -6.15 -7.46
N SER A 71 -17.09 -6.96 -8.45
CA SER A 71 -17.62 -8.32 -8.22
C SER A 71 -16.72 -9.40 -8.80
N SER A 72 -15.44 -9.08 -9.06
CA SER A 72 -14.51 -10.00 -9.71
C SER A 72 -14.04 -11.08 -8.74
N GLY A 73 -14.71 -12.23 -8.73
CA GLY A 73 -14.18 -13.50 -8.24
C GLY A 73 -13.79 -14.36 -9.44
N GLY A 74 -12.52 -14.71 -9.55
CA GLY A 74 -11.89 -15.38 -10.69
C GLY A 74 -10.41 -15.01 -10.72
N ASP A 75 -9.63 -15.74 -9.92
CA ASP A 75 -8.38 -15.31 -9.28
C ASP A 75 -7.13 -15.63 -10.10
N GLU A 76 -6.40 -14.60 -10.55
CA GLU A 76 -4.93 -14.62 -10.70
C GLU A 76 -4.41 -13.19 -10.43
N CYS A 77 -3.79 -13.01 -9.26
CA CYS A 77 -3.29 -11.73 -8.75
C CYS A 77 -1.78 -11.63 -8.97
N GLU A 78 -1.31 -10.54 -9.59
CA GLU A 78 0.05 -10.05 -9.37
C GLU A 78 0.00 -8.63 -8.79
N GLU A 79 0.71 -8.54 -7.66
CA GLU A 79 0.88 -7.50 -6.66
C GLU A 79 1.75 -6.35 -7.17
N ILE A 80 1.29 -5.08 -7.15
CA ILE A 80 2.20 -3.92 -6.98
C ILE A 80 1.52 -2.77 -6.21
N GLU A 81 2.30 -2.26 -5.25
CA GLU A 81 2.08 -1.18 -4.29
C GLU A 81 1.71 0.20 -4.89
N GLY A 82 1.04 1.05 -4.07
CA GLY A 82 1.30 2.50 -4.11
C GLY A 82 0.10 3.44 -4.28
N LEU A 83 -0.70 3.63 -3.24
CA LEU A 83 -1.76 4.64 -3.16
C LEU A 83 -1.24 6.00 -2.64
N ARG A 84 -1.24 7.06 -3.46
CA ARG A 84 -1.26 8.47 -2.97
C ARG A 84 -2.09 9.39 -3.89
N THR A 85 -3.08 10.06 -3.31
CA THR A 85 -4.05 10.98 -3.96
C THR A 85 -3.58 12.44 -3.83
N LEU A 86 -3.56 13.20 -4.93
CA LEU A 86 -3.46 14.67 -4.93
C LEU A 86 -4.84 15.27 -5.23
N LYS A 87 -5.35 16.14 -4.35
CA LYS A 87 -6.59 16.91 -4.57
C LYS A 87 -6.22 18.37 -4.82
N GLY A 88 -6.59 18.87 -6.00
CA GLY A 88 -6.47 20.27 -6.41
C GLY A 88 -7.62 21.15 -5.89
N PRO A 89 -7.54 22.48 -6.13
CA PRO A 89 -8.15 23.48 -5.27
C PRO A 89 -9.50 24.00 -5.79
N ASN A 90 -10.29 24.53 -4.84
CA ASN A 90 -11.39 25.48 -5.01
C ASN A 90 -12.77 24.93 -5.41
N PHE A 91 -13.51 24.41 -4.43
CA PHE A 91 -14.97 24.49 -4.38
C PHE A 91 -15.36 25.21 -3.09
N LEU A 92 -15.57 26.53 -3.20
CA LEU A 92 -15.98 27.38 -2.09
C LEU A 92 -17.46 27.13 -1.80
N SER A 93 -17.74 26.72 -0.57
CA SER A 93 -19.07 26.35 -0.07
C SER A 93 -19.47 27.31 1.06
N PRO A 94 -20.74 27.31 1.49
CA PRO A 94 -21.26 28.21 2.53
C PRO A 94 -20.50 28.24 3.89
N MET A 95 -19.49 27.37 4.07
CA MET A 95 -18.63 27.28 5.26
C MET A 95 -17.60 28.41 5.42
N ASP A 96 -17.36 29.26 4.42
CA ASP A 96 -16.34 30.31 4.49
C ASP A 96 -16.72 31.53 5.37
N LYS A 97 -17.82 31.42 6.12
CA LYS A 97 -18.23 32.42 7.12
C LYS A 97 -17.31 32.45 8.36
N PHE A 98 -16.49 31.42 8.56
CA PHE A 98 -15.57 31.32 9.70
C PHE A 98 -14.10 31.65 9.38
N THR A 99 -13.75 31.94 8.12
CA THR A 99 -12.40 32.39 7.74
C THR A 99 -12.40 33.90 7.50
N LYS A 100 -12.55 34.67 8.58
CA LYS A 100 -12.11 36.08 8.54
C LYS A 100 -10.58 36.08 8.50
N SER A 101 -10.02 36.85 7.58
CA SER A 101 -8.58 37.14 7.49
C SER A 101 -8.07 37.63 8.84
N ILE A 102 -7.07 36.93 9.40
CA ILE A 102 -6.23 37.50 10.44
C ILE A 102 -5.32 38.51 9.76
N ASP A 103 -5.29 39.71 10.33
CA ASP A 103 -4.54 40.86 9.87
C ASP A 103 -3.09 40.52 9.50
N SER A 104 -2.62 41.20 8.47
CA SER A 104 -1.25 41.16 7.98
C SER A 104 -0.28 41.82 8.98
N ASN A 105 -0.19 41.32 10.21
CA ASN A 105 0.98 41.51 11.07
C ASN A 105 0.89 40.62 12.31
N SER A 106 1.52 39.44 12.27
CA SER A 106 2.18 38.74 13.40
C SER A 106 2.03 37.22 13.31
N ILE A 107 3.13 36.54 13.68
CA ILE A 107 3.27 35.12 14.04
C ILE A 107 3.71 34.20 12.89
N GLY A 108 5.02 33.93 12.94
CA GLY A 108 5.81 33.22 11.93
C GLY A 108 5.27 31.86 11.49
N GLY A 109 5.74 31.49 10.30
CA GLY A 109 5.45 30.25 9.61
C GLY A 109 5.69 29.01 10.47
N ARG A 110 4.68 28.60 11.22
CA ARG A 110 4.52 27.21 11.59
C ARG A 110 3.85 26.56 10.40
N SER A 111 4.68 25.95 9.55
CA SER A 111 4.25 24.92 8.61
C SER A 111 3.42 23.92 9.40
N LEU A 112 2.09 24.03 9.33
CA LEU A 112 1.20 22.97 9.77
C LEU A 112 1.33 21.85 8.74
N ARG A 113 2.41 21.08 8.88
CA ARG A 113 2.59 19.82 8.19
C ARG A 113 1.49 18.92 8.72
N GLN A 114 0.43 18.75 7.92
CA GLN A 114 -0.67 17.85 8.25
C GLN A 114 -0.06 16.47 8.57
N GLN A 115 -0.26 15.97 9.79
CA GLN A 115 0.22 14.65 10.16
C GLN A 115 -0.52 13.63 9.29
N ASN A 116 0.24 12.83 8.55
CA ASN A 116 -0.32 11.80 7.70
C ASN A 116 -0.96 10.75 8.62
N ILE A 117 -2.26 10.45 8.44
CA ILE A 117 -3.01 9.52 9.32
C ILE A 117 -2.33 8.13 9.37
N ASN A 118 -1.68 7.72 8.28
CA ASN A 118 -0.91 6.46 8.25
C ASN A 118 0.38 6.56 9.08
N GLU A 119 0.98 7.75 9.16
CA GLU A 119 2.17 7.99 9.98
C GLU A 119 1.83 7.92 11.47
N SER A 120 0.67 8.43 11.90
CA SER A 120 0.23 8.27 13.30
C SER A 120 -0.11 6.82 13.64
N LEU A 121 -0.79 6.10 12.75
CA LEU A 121 -1.12 4.68 12.97
C LEU A 121 0.14 3.80 12.99
N PHE A 122 1.09 4.05 12.09
CA PHE A 122 2.34 3.28 12.08
C PHE A 122 3.21 3.59 13.30
N LYS A 123 3.22 4.84 13.77
CA LYS A 123 3.87 5.21 15.03
C LYS A 123 3.22 4.51 16.22
N GLU A 124 1.90 4.47 16.28
CA GLU A 124 1.17 3.79 17.34
C GLU A 124 1.46 2.28 17.38
N MET A 125 1.40 1.60 16.23
CA MET A 125 1.78 0.19 16.12
C MET A 125 3.25 -0.06 16.50
N THR A 126 4.15 0.83 16.06
CA THR A 126 5.58 0.74 16.39
C THR A 126 5.79 0.90 17.90
N SER A 127 5.11 1.85 18.54
CA SER A 127 5.19 2.06 19.98
C SER A 127 4.71 0.85 20.78
N MET A 128 3.59 0.23 20.37
CA MET A 128 3.09 -0.98 21.04
C MET A 128 4.10 -2.13 20.97
N VAL A 129 4.67 -2.38 19.78
CA VAL A 129 5.69 -3.45 19.62
C VAL A 129 6.93 -3.14 20.46
N GLN A 130 7.39 -1.90 20.46
CA GLN A 130 8.55 -1.49 21.26
C GLN A 130 8.30 -1.64 22.76
N GLU A 131 7.10 -1.33 23.25
CA GLU A 131 6.71 -1.52 24.63
C GLU A 131 6.72 -3.00 25.02
N TYR A 132 6.18 -3.89 24.19
CA TYR A 132 6.24 -5.34 24.43
C TYR A 132 7.67 -5.87 24.48
N VAL A 133 8.54 -5.41 23.57
CA VAL A 133 9.95 -5.77 23.59
C VAL A 133 10.63 -5.28 24.86
N ALA A 134 10.37 -4.04 25.27
CA ALA A 134 10.93 -3.47 26.49
C ALA A 134 10.46 -4.22 27.75
N GLN A 135 9.17 -4.55 27.83
CA GLN A 135 8.61 -5.33 28.93
C GLN A 135 9.24 -6.71 29.02
N TRP A 136 9.39 -7.41 27.90
CA TRP A 136 10.02 -8.73 27.85
C TRP A 136 11.49 -8.70 28.28
N VAL A 137 12.25 -7.72 27.80
CA VAL A 137 13.66 -7.52 28.16
C VAL A 137 13.81 -7.22 29.65
N TYR A 138 12.93 -6.37 30.20
CA TYR A 138 12.91 -6.04 31.63
C TYR A 138 12.56 -7.26 32.49
N GLU A 139 11.50 -7.99 32.14
CA GLU A 139 11.03 -9.16 32.90
C GLU A 139 12.05 -10.30 32.91
N LYS A 140 12.72 -10.53 31.78
CA LYS A 140 13.72 -11.61 31.64
C LYS A 140 15.15 -11.18 31.91
N SER A 141 15.36 -9.94 32.36
CA SER A 141 16.68 -9.37 32.65
C SER A 141 17.67 -9.59 31.51
N ILE A 142 17.23 -9.34 30.27
CA ILE A 142 18.05 -9.54 29.08
C ILE A 142 19.00 -8.34 28.93
N PRO A 143 20.32 -8.54 28.78
CA PRO A 143 21.23 -7.42 28.59
C PRO A 143 21.00 -6.74 27.23
N PHE A 144 21.11 -5.40 27.18
CA PHE A 144 20.81 -4.62 25.99
C PHE A 144 21.66 -4.95 24.76
N ASN A 145 22.84 -5.56 24.97
CA ASN A 145 23.73 -6.00 23.90
C ASN A 145 23.08 -7.05 22.96
N VAL A 146 22.03 -7.76 23.41
CA VAL A 146 21.32 -8.77 22.61
C VAL A 146 20.58 -8.13 21.43
N ILE A 147 20.02 -6.93 21.62
CA ILE A 147 19.26 -6.21 20.59
C ILE A 147 20.17 -5.73 19.46
N ASN A 148 21.43 -5.43 19.76
CA ASN A 148 22.39 -4.93 18.77
C ASN A 148 22.90 -6.02 17.81
N ARG A 149 22.72 -7.30 18.12
CA ARG A 149 23.14 -8.40 17.25
C ARG A 149 22.20 -8.51 16.05
N ASP A 150 22.74 -8.72 14.86
CA ASP A 150 21.94 -8.86 13.65
C ASP A 150 20.98 -10.05 13.70
N SER A 151 21.31 -11.09 14.49
CA SER A 151 20.41 -12.20 14.78
C SER A 151 19.04 -11.76 15.31
N PHE A 152 19.00 -10.72 16.16
CA PHE A 152 17.74 -10.18 16.68
C PHE A 152 16.94 -9.49 15.57
N LYS A 153 17.60 -8.68 14.73
CA LYS A 153 16.95 -8.00 13.60
C LYS A 153 16.39 -9.00 12.58
N THR A 154 17.17 -10.02 12.22
CA THR A 154 16.73 -11.09 11.30
C THR A 154 15.53 -11.84 11.87
N MET A 155 15.52 -12.13 13.17
CA MET A 155 14.38 -12.76 13.83
C MET A 155 13.12 -11.88 13.75
N VAL A 156 13.20 -10.60 14.13
CA VAL A 156 12.06 -9.68 14.09
C VAL A 156 11.55 -9.49 12.66
N GLN A 157 12.45 -9.40 11.67
CA GLN A 157 12.08 -9.31 10.27
C GLN A 157 11.37 -10.57 9.79
N ALA A 158 11.86 -11.76 10.13
CA ALA A 158 11.22 -13.02 9.76
C ALA A 158 9.83 -13.16 10.38
N VAL A 159 9.64 -12.74 11.64
CA VAL A 159 8.32 -12.70 12.28
C VAL A 159 7.39 -11.71 11.60
N GLY A 160 7.89 -10.52 11.24
CA GLY A 160 7.13 -9.52 10.49
C GLY A 160 6.72 -9.99 9.09
N LEU A 161 7.61 -10.71 8.39
CA LEU A 161 7.33 -11.29 7.07
C LEU A 161 6.30 -12.42 7.11
N PHE A 162 6.27 -13.21 8.20
CA PHE A 162 5.23 -14.23 8.38
C PHE A 162 3.85 -13.61 8.59
N GLY A 163 3.78 -12.55 9.40
CA GLY A 163 2.54 -11.82 9.68
C GLY A 163 1.66 -12.45 10.77
N PRO A 164 0.40 -12.01 10.89
CA PRO A 164 -0.52 -12.46 11.94
C PRO A 164 -0.87 -13.95 11.75
N GLY A 165 -0.33 -14.80 12.62
CA GLY A 165 -0.51 -16.25 12.55
C GLY A 165 0.71 -17.03 13.05
N PHE A 166 1.87 -16.39 13.14
CA PHE A 166 3.07 -17.01 13.68
C PHE A 166 2.84 -17.46 15.13
N GLN A 167 3.02 -18.75 15.39
CA GLN A 167 3.01 -19.29 16.74
C GLN A 167 4.45 -19.42 17.23
N PRO A 168 4.83 -18.74 18.32
CA PRO A 168 6.16 -18.88 18.88
C PRO A 168 6.40 -20.34 19.32
N PRO A 169 7.64 -20.85 19.17
CA PRO A 169 7.94 -22.23 19.54
C PRO A 169 7.76 -22.45 21.04
N SER A 170 7.26 -23.64 21.40
CA SER A 170 7.20 -24.05 22.80
C SER A 170 8.59 -24.25 23.40
N GLN A 171 8.69 -24.14 24.73
CA GLN A 171 9.94 -24.37 25.46
C GLN A 171 10.59 -25.72 25.12
N TRP A 172 9.78 -26.78 24.98
CA TRP A 172 10.26 -28.12 24.65
C TRP A 172 10.85 -28.18 23.23
N GLN A 173 10.12 -27.64 22.24
CA GLN A 173 10.61 -27.58 20.85
C GLN A 173 11.93 -26.81 20.75
N LEU A 174 12.05 -25.70 21.49
CA LEU A 174 13.25 -24.90 21.55
C LEU A 174 14.43 -25.71 22.11
N ARG A 175 14.24 -26.34 23.27
CA ARG A 175 15.27 -27.11 23.98
C ARG A 175 15.76 -28.32 23.18
N GLU A 176 14.85 -29.10 22.60
CA GLU A 176 15.19 -30.42 22.07
C GLU A 176 15.55 -30.40 20.60
N THR A 177 14.78 -29.69 19.77
CA THR A 177 14.88 -29.81 18.32
C THR A 177 15.56 -28.61 17.67
N LEU A 178 15.17 -27.39 18.05
CA LEU A 178 15.63 -26.18 17.36
C LEU A 178 17.07 -25.82 17.74
N LEU A 179 17.41 -25.84 19.03
CA LEU A 179 18.77 -25.56 19.48
C LEU A 179 19.74 -26.64 19.02
N LYS A 180 19.34 -27.92 19.06
CA LYS A 180 20.16 -29.02 18.55
C LYS A 180 20.48 -28.85 17.06
N LYS A 181 19.47 -28.55 16.24
CA LYS A 181 19.66 -28.23 14.81
C LYS A 181 20.61 -27.06 14.58
N MET A 182 20.57 -26.02 15.41
CA MET A 182 21.47 -24.87 15.29
C MET A 182 22.92 -25.25 15.64
N VAL A 183 23.13 -26.06 16.68
CA VAL A 183 24.45 -26.58 17.05
C VAL A 183 25.01 -27.48 15.96
N ASP A 184 24.22 -28.39 15.42
CA ASP A 184 24.66 -29.28 14.35
C ASP A 184 25.09 -28.48 13.11
N LYS A 185 24.33 -27.44 12.76
CA LYS A 185 24.68 -26.52 11.65
C LYS A 185 26.01 -25.80 11.89
N THR A 186 26.25 -25.28 13.09
CA THR A 186 27.52 -24.59 13.38
C THR A 186 28.70 -25.56 13.41
N GLN A 187 28.52 -26.76 13.94
CA GLN A 187 29.55 -27.82 13.92
C GLN A 187 29.94 -28.21 12.49
N VAL A 188 28.97 -28.33 11.58
CA VAL A 188 29.25 -28.58 10.15
C VAL A 188 30.00 -27.41 9.52
N SER A 189 29.58 -26.17 9.78
CA SER A 189 30.28 -25.00 9.26
C SER A 189 31.72 -24.88 9.76
N ILE A 190 32.00 -25.27 11.01
CA ILE A 190 33.35 -25.28 11.57
C ILE A 190 34.21 -26.36 10.90
N LYS A 191 33.70 -27.60 10.76
CA LYS A 191 34.43 -28.69 10.10
C LYS A 191 34.78 -28.37 8.65
N ASN A 192 33.86 -27.75 7.91
CA ASN A 192 34.10 -27.32 6.52
C ASN A 192 35.14 -26.19 6.39
N GLN A 193 35.50 -25.52 7.49
CA GLN A 193 36.58 -24.53 7.52
C GLN A 193 37.93 -25.15 7.96
N GLU A 194 37.89 -26.34 8.56
CA GLU A 194 39.08 -27.08 9.02
C GLU A 194 39.62 -28.05 7.95
N GLU A 195 38.77 -28.50 7.02
CA GLU A 195 39.14 -29.25 5.79
C GLU A 195 39.59 -28.32 4.64
#